data_AF-A0A2L2YFJ0-F1
#
_entry.id   AF-A0A2L2YFJ0-F1
#
_cell.length_a   1.000
_cell.length_b   1.000
_cell.length_c   1.000
_cell.angle_alpha   90.00
_cell.angle_beta   90.00
_cell.angle_gamma   90.00
#
_symmetry.space_group_name_H-M   'P 1'
#
loop_
_entity.id
_entity.type
_entity.pdbx_description
1 polymer ?
#
loop_
_entity_poly.entity_id
_entity_poly.type
_entity_poly.pdbx_seq_one_letter_code
_entity_poly.pdbx_strand_id
1 'polypeptide(L)'
;PSVWKEFVNNICSTSLLDTRKGRAGRILNPLRGLSLVPCFSLSPPTSICNDDALFKGLTEPASTDSKTLYLVDGGLTFNLPFPLLIRSQRSVDIHLTFDFSSREADHTAPFKELLLSEKWARINNLLFPPIHDLVLEYMKQPPKECYVFKHPTNEFCPIIIHFPLINMDFRKFKEPGVPRETEEELEFANFNIFSDPKKTYSIFNFKYPPKKFDRLAKLMEFNVKNNINIVMENLSDVISRKKEKRLK
;
A
#
# COMPACT_ATOMS: atom_id res chain seq x y z
N PRO A 1 30.43 9.38 -46.50
CA PRO A 1 29.54 8.20 -46.28
C PRO A 1 29.93 7.26 -45.10
N SER A 2 31.07 7.45 -44.43
CA SER A 2 31.53 6.57 -43.33
C SER A 2 31.20 7.08 -41.91
N VAL A 3 31.31 8.38 -41.64
CA VAL A 3 31.21 8.94 -40.27
C VAL A 3 29.82 8.78 -39.65
N TRP A 4 28.76 8.96 -40.45
CA TRP A 4 27.37 8.75 -39.99
C TRP A 4 27.04 7.28 -39.75
N LYS A 5 27.65 6.35 -40.52
CA LYS A 5 27.52 4.91 -40.28
C LYS A 5 28.28 4.48 -39.02
N GLU A 6 29.45 5.06 -38.76
CA GLU A 6 30.22 4.82 -37.53
C GLU A 6 29.53 5.35 -36.28
N PHE A 7 28.90 6.52 -36.35
CA PHE A 7 28.12 7.08 -35.24
C PHE A 7 26.89 6.23 -34.92
N VAL A 8 26.14 5.81 -35.94
CA VAL A 8 24.97 4.92 -35.76
C VAL A 8 25.40 3.53 -35.27
N ASN A 9 26.52 3.00 -35.76
CA ASN A 9 27.06 1.73 -35.29
C ASN A 9 27.59 1.81 -33.85
N ASN A 10 28.13 2.94 -33.39
CA ASN A 10 28.56 3.12 -31.99
C ASN A 10 27.38 3.32 -31.02
N ILE A 11 26.28 3.93 -31.46
CA ILE A 11 25.05 4.00 -30.68
C ILE A 11 24.40 2.61 -30.59
N CYS A 12 24.40 1.85 -31.67
CA CYS A 12 23.79 0.52 -31.74
C CYS A 12 24.69 -0.63 -31.24
N SER A 13 26.00 -0.43 -31.06
CA SER A 13 26.94 -1.47 -30.58
C SER A 13 27.17 -1.45 -29.08
N THR A 14 26.70 -0.41 -28.38
CA THR A 14 26.63 -0.51 -26.92
C THR A 14 25.52 -1.48 -26.54
N SER A 15 25.94 -2.52 -25.83
CA SER A 15 25.25 -3.42 -24.90
C SER A 15 24.09 -2.84 -24.03
N LEU A 16 23.31 -1.89 -24.55
CA LEU A 16 22.23 -1.17 -23.87
C LEU A 16 21.05 -2.08 -23.49
N LEU A 17 21.00 -3.30 -24.03
CA LEU A 17 19.98 -4.30 -23.72
C LEU A 17 20.62 -5.69 -23.62
N ASP A 18 21.66 -5.84 -22.81
CA ASP A 18 22.07 -7.16 -22.32
C ASP A 18 20.90 -7.71 -21.46
N THR A 19 20.05 -8.53 -22.06
CA THR A 19 18.59 -8.65 -21.85
C THR A 19 18.10 -9.15 -20.48
N ARG A 20 18.97 -9.24 -19.47
CA ARG A 20 18.60 -9.43 -18.04
C ARG A 20 19.14 -8.32 -17.12
N LYS A 21 20.24 -7.66 -17.48
CA LYS A 21 20.80 -6.51 -16.77
C LYS A 21 20.16 -5.22 -17.29
N GLY A 22 18.99 -4.86 -16.78
CA GLY A 22 18.36 -3.58 -17.18
C GLY A 22 16.87 -3.42 -16.93
N ARG A 23 16.18 -4.42 -16.36
CA ARG A 23 14.74 -4.29 -16.03
C ARG A 23 14.50 -3.51 -14.74
N ALA A 24 15.48 -3.51 -13.83
CA ALA A 24 15.48 -2.68 -12.63
C ALA A 24 16.27 -1.39 -12.90
N GLY A 25 15.80 -0.27 -12.37
CA GLY A 25 16.47 1.02 -12.52
C GLY A 25 17.84 0.99 -11.86
N ARG A 26 18.90 1.23 -12.62
CA ARG A 26 20.27 1.26 -12.10
C ARG A 26 20.73 2.69 -11.90
N ILE A 27 21.15 3.03 -10.69
CA ILE A 27 21.68 4.35 -10.33
C ILE A 27 23.11 4.26 -9.83
N LEU A 28 23.83 5.38 -9.84
CA LEU A 28 25.10 5.49 -9.12
C LEU A 28 24.83 5.31 -7.61
N ASN A 29 25.72 4.57 -6.93
CA ASN A 29 25.59 4.33 -5.50
C ASN A 29 26.02 5.57 -4.70
N PRO A 30 25.09 6.31 -4.05
CA PRO A 30 25.46 7.47 -3.24
C PRO A 30 26.16 7.08 -1.93
N LEU A 31 26.10 5.80 -1.55
CA LEU A 31 26.75 5.28 -0.34
C LEU A 31 28.19 4.82 -0.59
N ARG A 32 28.69 4.94 -1.83
CA ARG A 32 29.98 4.39 -2.20
C ARG A 32 31.11 5.07 -1.43
N GLY A 33 31.96 4.27 -0.78
CA GLY A 33 33.10 4.75 0.01
C GLY A 33 32.74 5.33 1.38
N LEU A 34 31.46 5.29 1.78
CA LEU A 34 31.06 5.63 3.14
C LEU A 34 31.37 4.48 4.09
N SER A 35 31.73 4.82 5.34
CA SER A 35 31.71 3.87 6.45
C SER A 35 30.35 3.95 7.13
N LEU A 36 29.50 2.94 6.96
CA LEU A 36 28.18 2.91 7.56
C LEU A 36 28.27 2.43 9.01
N VAL A 37 28.02 3.34 9.96
CA VAL A 37 27.81 3.00 11.36
C VAL A 37 26.31 2.82 11.58
N PRO A 38 25.83 1.66 12.09
CA PRO A 38 24.42 1.47 12.40
C PRO A 38 24.04 2.30 13.64
N CYS A 39 23.82 3.61 13.45
CA CYS A 39 23.53 4.54 14.55
C CYS A 39 22.05 4.63 14.92
N PHE A 40 21.14 4.00 14.18
CA PHE A 40 19.70 4.09 14.47
C PHE A 40 19.02 2.74 14.24
N SER A 41 18.70 2.06 15.33
CA SER A 41 17.59 1.11 15.30
C SER A 41 16.32 1.92 15.03
N LEU A 42 15.48 1.50 14.07
CA LEU A 42 14.19 2.14 13.78
C LEU A 42 13.24 2.13 15.01
N SER A 43 13.63 1.38 16.05
CA SER A 43 12.91 1.04 17.28
C SER A 43 13.92 0.62 18.38
N PRO A 44 13.54 0.62 19.68
CA PRO A 44 14.43 0.09 20.72
C PRO A 44 14.73 -1.41 20.48
N PRO A 45 15.98 -1.86 20.74
CA PRO A 45 16.41 -3.21 20.42
C PRO A 45 15.78 -4.24 21.36
N THR A 46 14.91 -5.08 20.81
CA THR A 46 14.55 -6.40 21.37
C THR A 46 14.81 -7.48 20.34
N SER A 47 15.08 -8.70 20.82
CA SER A 47 15.57 -9.86 20.05
C SER A 47 14.72 -10.17 18.80
N ILE A 48 15.39 -10.26 17.65
CA ILE A 48 14.81 -10.51 16.33
C ILE A 48 14.46 -12.00 16.18
N CYS A 49 13.26 -12.32 15.70
CA CYS A 49 12.94 -13.64 15.12
C CYS A 49 13.40 -13.64 13.65
N ASN A 50 14.45 -14.40 13.34
CA ASN A 50 15.28 -14.21 12.14
C ASN A 50 14.96 -15.13 10.94
N ASP A 51 13.86 -15.86 10.92
CA ASP A 51 13.63 -16.93 9.93
C ASP A 51 12.53 -16.65 8.89
N ASP A 52 12.41 -15.41 8.42
CA ASP A 52 11.47 -15.06 7.36
C ASP A 52 12.14 -14.86 6.01
N ALA A 53 12.06 -15.87 5.15
CA ALA A 53 12.58 -15.84 3.78
C ALA A 53 12.08 -14.64 2.96
N LEU A 54 10.87 -14.13 3.26
CA LEU A 54 10.26 -12.99 2.57
C LEU A 54 10.95 -11.65 2.87
N PHE A 55 11.58 -11.52 4.04
CA PHE A 55 12.28 -10.30 4.46
C PHE A 55 13.79 -10.54 4.67
N LYS A 56 14.34 -11.54 3.98
CA LYS A 56 15.77 -11.87 4.05
C LYS A 56 16.62 -10.66 3.63
N GLY A 57 17.65 -10.34 4.42
CA GLY A 57 18.57 -9.25 4.16
C GLY A 57 18.01 -7.86 4.46
N LEU A 58 16.81 -7.74 5.07
CA LEU A 58 16.21 -6.44 5.38
C LEU A 58 17.06 -5.60 6.34
N THR A 59 17.78 -6.26 7.25
CA THR A 59 18.66 -5.62 8.23
C THR A 59 20.11 -5.48 7.73
N GLU A 60 20.42 -5.99 6.53
CA GLU A 60 21.75 -5.89 5.97
C GLU A 60 21.98 -4.47 5.42
N PRO A 61 23.06 -3.78 5.81
CA PRO A 61 23.37 -2.48 5.26
C PRO A 61 23.66 -2.60 3.76
N ALA A 62 23.25 -1.58 3.01
CA ALA A 62 23.55 -1.52 1.59
C ALA A 62 25.08 -1.51 1.35
N SER A 63 25.54 -2.22 0.31
CA SER A 63 26.95 -2.29 -0.03
C SER A 63 27.53 -0.91 -0.35
N THR A 64 28.62 -0.55 0.34
CA THR A 64 29.38 0.68 0.14
C THR A 64 30.51 0.53 -0.88
N ASP A 65 30.82 -0.70 -1.30
CA ASP A 65 31.88 -0.97 -2.27
C ASP A 65 31.37 -0.93 -3.72
N SER A 66 30.07 -1.20 -3.90
CA SER A 66 29.44 -1.21 -5.22
C SER A 66 29.42 0.18 -5.86
N LYS A 67 29.71 0.26 -7.17
CA LYS A 67 29.59 1.49 -7.97
C LYS A 67 28.15 1.92 -8.20
N THR A 68 27.22 0.96 -8.19
CA THR A 68 25.83 1.18 -8.59
C THR A 68 24.86 0.45 -7.65
N LEU A 69 23.66 1.00 -7.52
CA LEU A 69 22.53 0.35 -6.84
C LEU A 69 21.43 0.02 -7.84
N TYR A 70 20.62 -0.98 -7.51
CA TYR A 70 19.41 -1.33 -8.23
C TYR A 70 18.20 -0.88 -7.42
N LEU A 71 17.33 -0.09 -8.06
CA LEU A 71 16.03 0.29 -7.53
C LEU A 71 14.97 -0.55 -8.23
N VAL A 72 14.09 -1.12 -7.43
CA VAL A 72 12.97 -1.96 -7.87
C VAL A 72 11.67 -1.42 -7.28
N ASP A 73 10.55 -1.84 -7.87
CA ASP A 73 9.23 -1.51 -7.36
C ASP A 73 9.03 -2.11 -5.95
N GLY A 74 8.55 -1.29 -5.01
CA GLY A 74 8.25 -1.72 -3.64
C GLY A 74 7.11 -2.75 -3.57
N GLY A 75 6.23 -2.77 -4.58
CA GLY A 75 5.17 -3.77 -4.71
C GLY A 75 5.69 -5.21 -4.88
N LEU A 76 7.00 -5.40 -5.12
CA LEU A 76 7.63 -6.73 -5.09
C LEU A 76 7.71 -7.32 -3.68
N THR A 77 7.66 -6.49 -2.63
CA THR A 77 7.63 -6.95 -1.23
C THR A 77 6.20 -6.94 -0.69
N PHE A 78 5.56 -5.76 -0.68
CA PHE A 78 4.14 -5.57 -0.39
C PHE A 78 3.68 -4.19 -0.87
N ASN A 79 2.39 -4.04 -1.20
CA ASN A 79 1.89 -2.87 -1.93
C ASN A 79 1.53 -1.65 -1.07
N LEU A 80 1.66 -1.74 0.26
CA LEU A 80 1.38 -0.62 1.16
C LEU A 80 2.67 0.08 1.59
N PRO A 81 2.82 1.41 1.42
CA PRO A 81 4.09 2.11 1.63
C PRO A 81 4.41 2.41 3.10
N PHE A 82 4.01 1.52 4.01
CA PHE A 82 4.21 1.67 5.45
C PHE A 82 5.66 1.84 5.93
N PRO A 83 6.69 1.26 5.27
CA PRO A 83 8.08 1.55 5.62
C PRO A 83 8.43 3.04 5.58
N LEU A 84 7.77 3.77 4.68
CA LEU A 84 7.94 5.21 4.56
C LEU A 84 7.08 6.00 5.54
N LEU A 85 6.07 5.40 6.18
CA LEU A 85 5.06 6.14 6.94
C LEU A 85 5.16 5.92 8.46
N ILE A 86 5.56 4.73 8.93
CA ILE A 86 5.56 4.36 10.38
C ILE A 86 6.84 4.79 11.11
N ARG A 87 7.72 5.54 10.44
CA ARG A 87 8.95 6.04 11.07
C ARG A 87 8.60 6.88 12.31
N SER A 88 9.12 6.51 13.48
CA SER A 88 8.80 7.12 14.77
C SER A 88 8.96 8.65 14.80
N GLN A 89 9.99 9.18 14.11
CA GLN A 89 10.22 10.62 14.01
C GLN A 89 9.11 11.40 13.29
N ARG A 90 8.23 10.73 12.52
CA ARG A 90 7.07 11.37 11.89
C ARG A 90 5.88 11.51 12.86
N SER A 91 5.82 10.68 13.90
CA SER A 91 4.79 10.71 14.94
C SER A 91 3.37 10.82 14.36
N VAL A 92 3.06 9.96 13.38
CA VAL A 92 1.74 9.90 12.74
C VAL A 92 0.77 9.16 13.65
N ASP A 93 -0.39 9.74 13.95
CA ASP A 93 -1.41 9.10 14.80
C ASP A 93 -2.47 8.33 14.01
N ILE A 94 -2.74 8.72 12.77
CA ILE A 94 -3.76 8.10 11.90
C ILE A 94 -3.18 7.89 10.51
N HIS A 95 -3.34 6.68 9.99
CA HIS A 95 -3.09 6.33 8.59
C HIS A 95 -4.42 6.03 7.89
N LEU A 96 -4.75 6.84 6.88
CA LEU A 96 -5.81 6.51 5.92
C LEU A 96 -5.18 5.69 4.80
N THR A 97 -5.45 4.39 4.76
CA THR A 97 -4.87 3.49 3.75
C THR A 97 -5.90 3.15 2.70
N PHE A 98 -5.51 3.28 1.43
CA PHE A 98 -6.29 2.86 0.28
C PHE A 98 -5.59 1.69 -0.38
N ASP A 99 -6.23 0.53 -0.40
CA ASP A 99 -5.64 -0.70 -0.92
C ASP A 99 -6.31 -1.12 -2.24
N PHE A 100 -5.52 -1.01 -3.31
CA PHE A 100 -5.89 -1.36 -4.68
C PHE A 100 -5.23 -2.67 -5.14
N SER A 101 -4.71 -3.46 -4.20
CA SER A 101 -4.00 -4.69 -4.52
C SER A 101 -4.89 -5.69 -5.22
N SER A 102 -4.31 -6.40 -6.19
CA SER A 102 -5.00 -7.45 -6.91
C SER A 102 -5.40 -8.58 -5.95
N ARG A 103 -6.64 -9.03 -6.07
CA ARG A 103 -7.18 -10.17 -5.33
C ARG A 103 -7.59 -11.29 -6.31
N GLU A 104 -7.73 -12.50 -5.80
CA GLU A 104 -8.18 -13.64 -6.62
C GLU A 104 -9.64 -13.46 -7.07
N ALA A 105 -10.49 -12.94 -6.18
CA ALA A 105 -11.87 -12.61 -6.45
C ALA A 105 -12.36 -11.43 -5.60
N ASP A 106 -13.52 -10.86 -5.97
CA ASP A 106 -14.09 -9.72 -5.24
C ASP A 106 -14.42 -10.04 -3.77
N HIS A 107 -14.71 -11.30 -3.47
CA HIS A 107 -15.03 -11.81 -2.14
C HIS A 107 -13.81 -12.24 -1.32
N THR A 108 -12.60 -12.28 -1.90
CA THR A 108 -11.37 -12.60 -1.17
C THR A 108 -11.10 -11.54 -0.11
N ALA A 109 -10.75 -11.90 1.11
CA ALA A 109 -10.50 -10.94 2.18
C ALA A 109 -9.36 -9.95 1.83
N PRO A 110 -9.55 -8.62 2.01
CA PRO A 110 -8.64 -7.60 1.49
C PRO A 110 -7.50 -7.24 2.48
N PHE A 111 -7.02 -8.20 3.28
CA PHE A 111 -6.09 -7.89 4.38
C PHE A 111 -4.65 -8.37 4.15
N LYS A 112 -4.37 -9.01 3.00
CA LYS A 112 -3.07 -9.62 2.72
C LYS A 112 -1.90 -8.65 2.90
N GLU A 113 -1.96 -7.49 2.23
CA GLU A 113 -0.88 -6.50 2.27
C GLU A 113 -0.77 -5.83 3.64
N LEU A 114 -1.89 -5.68 4.35
CA LEU A 114 -1.93 -5.14 5.70
C LEU A 114 -1.25 -6.09 6.70
N LEU A 115 -1.47 -7.40 6.57
CA LEU A 115 -0.80 -8.45 7.35
C LEU A 115 0.72 -8.51 7.06
N LEU A 116 1.12 -8.34 5.79
CA LEU A 116 2.53 -8.21 5.42
C LEU A 116 3.17 -6.95 6.04
N SER A 117 2.42 -5.85 6.11
CA SER A 117 2.85 -4.60 6.72
C SER A 117 3.03 -4.74 8.24
N GLU A 118 2.09 -5.40 8.92
CA GLU A 118 2.21 -5.74 10.35
C GLU A 118 3.46 -6.58 10.61
N LYS A 119 3.68 -7.60 9.78
CA LYS A 119 4.85 -8.47 9.87
C LYS A 119 6.15 -7.69 9.68
N TRP A 120 6.22 -6.82 8.68
CA TRP A 120 7.35 -5.94 8.46
C TRP A 120 7.59 -5.00 9.65
N ALA A 121 6.54 -4.38 10.19
CA ALA A 121 6.64 -3.50 11.35
C ALA A 121 7.17 -4.24 12.58
N ARG A 122 6.70 -5.47 12.81
CA ARG A 122 7.17 -6.34 13.90
C ARG A 122 8.66 -6.67 13.79
N ILE A 123 9.14 -7.03 12.59
CA ILE A 123 10.57 -7.31 12.32
C ILE A 123 11.43 -6.08 12.61
N ASN A 124 10.90 -4.88 12.36
CA ASN A 124 11.57 -3.62 12.63
C ASN A 124 11.27 -3.05 14.03
N ASN A 125 10.64 -3.82 14.93
CA ASN A 125 10.10 -3.44 16.25
C ASN A 125 9.35 -2.10 16.26
N LEU A 126 8.62 -1.78 15.20
CA LEU A 126 7.80 -0.58 15.10
C LEU A 126 6.41 -0.83 15.68
N LEU A 127 5.83 0.19 16.32
CA LEU A 127 4.46 0.14 16.81
C LEU A 127 3.49 0.05 15.64
N PHE A 128 2.65 -0.99 15.65
CA PHE A 128 1.63 -1.21 14.65
C PHE A 128 0.41 -1.90 15.30
N PRO A 129 -0.83 -1.63 14.86
CA PRO A 129 -2.00 -2.31 15.40
C PRO A 129 -1.92 -3.83 15.19
N PRO A 130 -2.50 -4.65 16.08
CA PRO A 130 -2.52 -6.11 15.95
C PRO A 130 -3.52 -6.53 14.85
N ILE A 131 -3.12 -6.41 13.59
CA ILE A 131 -3.98 -6.66 12.43
C ILE A 131 -4.43 -8.12 12.40
N HIS A 132 -3.51 -9.05 12.66
CA HIS A 132 -3.82 -10.48 12.65
C HIS A 132 -5.03 -10.82 13.53
N ASP A 133 -5.05 -10.33 14.77
CA ASP A 133 -6.11 -10.62 15.73
C ASP A 133 -7.44 -9.94 15.33
N LEU A 134 -7.36 -8.67 14.91
CA LEU A 134 -8.54 -7.88 14.55
C LEU A 134 -9.22 -8.37 13.26
N VAL A 135 -8.43 -8.87 12.29
CA VAL A 135 -8.96 -9.42 11.03
C VAL A 135 -9.82 -10.67 11.28
N LEU A 136 -9.50 -11.49 12.27
CA LEU A 136 -10.29 -12.68 12.59
C LEU A 136 -11.73 -12.35 12.98
N GLU A 137 -11.96 -11.18 13.60
CA GLU A 137 -13.29 -10.69 13.91
C GLU A 137 -14.00 -10.16 12.67
N TYR A 138 -13.30 -9.39 11.84
CA TYR A 138 -13.86 -8.85 10.59
C TYR A 138 -14.25 -9.94 9.60
N MET A 139 -13.50 -11.05 9.53
CA MET A 139 -13.82 -12.19 8.67
C MET A 139 -15.11 -12.92 9.05
N LYS A 140 -15.63 -12.75 10.28
CA LYS A 140 -16.92 -13.31 10.70
C LYS A 140 -18.12 -12.50 10.18
N GLN A 141 -17.86 -11.29 9.68
CA GLN A 141 -18.87 -10.35 9.22
C GLN A 141 -18.81 -10.22 7.68
N PRO A 142 -19.88 -9.72 7.03
CA PRO A 142 -19.80 -9.41 5.60
C PRO A 142 -18.72 -8.37 5.32
N PRO A 143 -18.09 -8.40 4.13
CA PRO A 143 -17.09 -7.41 3.75
C PRO A 143 -17.64 -5.98 3.82
N LYS A 144 -16.86 -5.09 4.42
CA LYS A 144 -17.12 -3.65 4.54
C LYS A 144 -16.24 -2.85 3.61
N GLU A 145 -16.67 -1.63 3.31
CA GLU A 145 -15.92 -0.65 2.50
C GLU A 145 -14.85 0.10 3.31
N CYS A 146 -14.91 0.01 4.64
CA CYS A 146 -13.99 0.65 5.57
C CYS A 146 -13.78 -0.23 6.82
N TYR A 147 -12.54 -0.32 7.29
CA TYR A 147 -12.16 -1.04 8.51
C TYR A 147 -11.27 -0.16 9.38
N VAL A 148 -11.44 -0.25 10.70
CA VAL A 148 -10.61 0.49 11.67
C VAL A 148 -9.76 -0.48 12.46
N PHE A 149 -8.46 -0.24 12.50
CA PHE A 149 -7.51 -1.01 13.29
C PHE A 149 -6.87 -0.09 14.33
N LYS A 150 -7.13 -0.40 15.60
CA LYS A 150 -6.69 0.37 16.76
C LYS A 150 -6.12 -0.62 17.77
N HIS A 151 -4.98 -0.27 18.36
CA HIS A 151 -4.43 -1.09 19.44
C HIS A 151 -5.35 -0.99 20.67
N PRO A 152 -5.73 -2.10 21.32
CA PRO A 152 -6.71 -2.09 22.42
C PRO A 152 -6.24 -1.32 23.64
N THR A 153 -4.95 -1.41 23.97
CA THR A 153 -4.36 -0.82 25.18
C THR A 153 -3.33 0.29 24.93
N ASN A 154 -2.56 0.24 23.84
CA ASN A 154 -1.48 1.18 23.58
C ASN A 154 -1.96 2.40 22.78
N GLU A 155 -2.10 3.54 23.44
CA GLU A 155 -2.53 4.80 22.83
C GLU A 155 -1.48 5.47 21.93
N PHE A 156 -0.21 5.06 21.99
CA PHE A 156 0.86 5.57 21.13
C PHE A 156 0.93 4.85 19.79
N CYS A 157 0.23 3.72 19.66
CA CYS A 157 0.13 3.02 18.40
C CYS A 157 -0.76 3.80 17.43
N PRO A 158 -0.34 4.02 16.18
CA PRO A 158 -1.17 4.70 15.19
C PRO A 158 -2.45 3.91 14.91
N ILE A 159 -3.53 4.63 14.61
CA ILE A 159 -4.79 4.06 14.13
C ILE A 159 -4.70 3.90 12.60
N ILE A 160 -5.15 2.77 12.07
CA ILE A 160 -5.25 2.57 10.62
C ILE A 160 -6.71 2.52 10.24
N ILE A 161 -7.12 3.40 9.33
CA ILE A 161 -8.44 3.37 8.69
C ILE A 161 -8.23 2.88 7.27
N HIS A 162 -8.72 1.68 6.99
CA HIS A 162 -8.42 0.93 5.79
C HIS A 162 -9.60 0.86 4.84
N PHE A 163 -9.38 1.37 3.63
CA PHE A 163 -10.31 1.39 2.51
C PHE A 163 -9.83 0.43 1.42
N PRO A 164 -10.33 -0.81 1.40
CA PRO A 164 -10.04 -1.73 0.32
C PRO A 164 -10.93 -1.45 -0.90
N LEU A 165 -10.43 -1.84 -2.07
CA LEU A 165 -11.19 -1.75 -3.31
C LEU A 165 -12.31 -2.80 -3.37
N ILE A 166 -13.52 -2.42 -2.93
CA ILE A 166 -14.71 -3.27 -2.83
C ILE A 166 -15.93 -2.55 -3.40
N ASN A 167 -16.73 -3.24 -4.23
CA ASN A 167 -18.00 -2.73 -4.77
C ASN A 167 -19.20 -3.41 -4.09
N MET A 168 -19.64 -2.85 -2.95
CA MET A 168 -20.75 -3.37 -2.14
C MET A 168 -21.96 -2.44 -2.17
N ASP A 169 -21.97 -1.38 -1.36
CA ASP A 169 -23.12 -0.48 -1.24
C ASP A 169 -23.24 0.41 -2.46
N PHE A 170 -22.13 0.72 -3.14
CA PHE A 170 -22.13 1.46 -4.39
C PHE A 170 -23.01 0.84 -5.50
N ARG A 171 -23.22 -0.48 -5.47
CA ARG A 171 -24.14 -1.19 -6.37
C ARG A 171 -25.59 -0.72 -6.21
N LYS A 172 -25.98 -0.36 -4.99
CA LYS A 172 -27.35 -0.01 -4.62
C LYS A 172 -27.56 1.49 -4.51
N PHE A 173 -26.53 2.23 -4.10
CA PHE A 173 -26.61 3.65 -3.80
C PHE A 173 -25.73 4.46 -4.77
N LYS A 174 -26.23 5.63 -5.20
CA LYS A 174 -25.45 6.58 -6.01
C LYS A 174 -24.67 7.56 -5.15
N GLU A 175 -25.22 7.91 -4.00
CA GLU A 175 -24.61 8.73 -2.96
C GLU A 175 -24.98 8.14 -1.59
N PRO A 176 -24.24 8.45 -0.51
CA PRO A 176 -24.56 7.93 0.82
C PRO A 176 -26.03 8.17 1.20
N GLY A 177 -26.78 7.08 1.41
CA GLY A 177 -28.22 7.13 1.73
C GLY A 177 -29.15 7.40 0.55
N VAL A 178 -28.65 7.62 -0.68
CA VAL A 178 -29.46 7.88 -1.88
C VAL A 178 -29.46 6.64 -2.79
N PRO A 179 -30.56 5.87 -2.86
CA PRO A 179 -30.63 4.68 -3.69
C PRO A 179 -30.60 5.02 -5.18
N ARG A 180 -30.20 4.05 -5.99
CA ARG A 180 -30.32 4.08 -7.45
C ARG A 180 -31.74 3.68 -7.83
N GLU A 181 -32.32 4.38 -8.80
CA GLU A 181 -33.72 4.18 -9.20
C GLU A 181 -33.85 3.66 -10.63
N THR A 182 -33.03 4.16 -11.55
CA THR A 182 -33.12 3.77 -12.96
C THR A 182 -32.28 2.53 -13.28
N GLU A 183 -32.71 1.76 -14.27
CA GLU A 183 -31.96 0.59 -14.75
C GLU A 183 -30.54 0.99 -15.22
N GLU A 184 -30.40 2.16 -15.84
CA GLU A 184 -29.11 2.69 -16.27
C GLU A 184 -28.16 2.97 -15.09
N GLU A 185 -28.70 3.53 -13.99
CA GLU A 185 -27.93 3.76 -12.76
C GLU A 185 -27.49 2.45 -12.12
N LEU A 186 -28.36 1.44 -12.09
CA LEU A 186 -28.08 0.11 -11.56
C LEU A 186 -27.03 -0.61 -12.41
N GLU A 187 -27.19 -0.61 -13.74
CA GLU A 187 -26.23 -1.19 -14.67
C GLU A 187 -24.87 -0.49 -14.57
N PHE A 188 -24.85 0.82 -14.34
CA PHE A 188 -23.60 1.56 -14.14
C PHE A 188 -22.79 0.99 -12.96
N ALA A 189 -23.41 0.72 -11.82
CA ALA A 189 -22.71 0.23 -10.64
C ALA A 189 -22.57 -1.30 -10.57
N ASN A 190 -23.30 -2.04 -11.41
CA ASN A 190 -23.21 -3.50 -11.48
C ASN A 190 -21.99 -3.97 -12.28
N PHE A 191 -20.84 -4.07 -11.61
CA PHE A 191 -19.63 -4.63 -12.21
C PHE A 191 -18.72 -5.27 -11.17
N ASN A 192 -17.98 -6.29 -11.61
CA ASN A 192 -16.95 -6.96 -10.83
C ASN A 192 -15.59 -6.32 -11.08
N ILE A 193 -14.71 -6.38 -10.08
CA ILE A 193 -13.38 -5.75 -10.15
C ILE A 193 -12.34 -6.82 -10.50
N PHE A 194 -12.22 -7.83 -9.63
CA PHE A 194 -11.28 -8.93 -9.76
C PHE A 194 -11.91 -10.16 -10.44
N SER A 195 -13.23 -10.34 -10.28
CA SER A 195 -13.97 -11.48 -10.85
C SER A 195 -14.50 -11.22 -12.27
N ASP A 196 -14.08 -10.15 -12.94
CA ASP A 196 -14.44 -9.87 -14.34
C ASP A 196 -13.62 -10.76 -15.30
N PRO A 197 -14.25 -11.62 -16.13
CA PRO A 197 -13.54 -12.45 -17.11
C PRO A 197 -12.71 -11.63 -18.11
N LYS A 198 -13.15 -10.40 -18.43
CA LYS A 198 -12.43 -9.50 -19.33
C LYS A 198 -11.23 -8.83 -18.67
N LYS A 199 -11.05 -9.01 -17.36
CA LYS A 199 -9.94 -8.44 -16.56
C LYS A 199 -9.79 -6.93 -16.78
N THR A 200 -10.92 -6.21 -16.84
CA THR A 200 -10.93 -4.78 -17.18
C THR A 200 -10.03 -3.95 -16.25
N TYR A 201 -10.01 -4.27 -14.96
CA TYR A 201 -9.25 -3.55 -13.93
C TYR A 201 -7.94 -4.25 -13.54
N SER A 202 -7.40 -5.10 -14.41
CA SER A 202 -6.12 -5.78 -14.19
C SER A 202 -4.96 -4.79 -14.17
N ILE A 203 -3.95 -5.10 -13.35
CA ILE A 203 -2.67 -4.36 -13.28
C ILE A 203 -1.94 -4.23 -14.63
N PHE A 204 -2.25 -5.11 -15.58
CA PHE A 204 -1.66 -5.09 -16.93
C PHE A 204 -2.48 -4.30 -17.95
N ASN A 205 -3.68 -3.83 -17.60
CA ASN A 205 -4.50 -3.02 -18.49
C ASN A 205 -4.25 -1.53 -18.26
N PHE A 206 -3.78 -0.84 -19.30
CA PHE A 206 -3.50 0.59 -19.29
C PHE A 206 -4.51 1.41 -20.10
N LYS A 207 -5.52 0.77 -20.71
CA LYS A 207 -6.54 1.44 -21.51
C LYS A 207 -7.91 1.32 -20.84
N TYR A 208 -8.41 2.46 -20.36
CA TYR A 208 -9.71 2.56 -19.72
C TYR A 208 -10.67 3.40 -20.57
N PRO A 209 -11.74 2.81 -21.12
CA PRO A 209 -12.84 3.58 -21.69
C PRO A 209 -13.49 4.48 -20.62
N PRO A 210 -14.07 5.64 -20.99
CA PRO A 210 -14.65 6.59 -20.03
C PRO A 210 -15.60 5.95 -19.01
N LYS A 211 -16.56 5.12 -19.46
CA LYS A 211 -17.50 4.40 -18.57
C LYS A 211 -16.78 3.53 -17.53
N LYS A 212 -15.66 2.88 -17.89
CA LYS A 212 -14.92 1.99 -16.97
C LYS A 212 -14.07 2.78 -15.99
N PHE A 213 -13.47 3.87 -16.45
CA PHE A 213 -12.74 4.82 -15.60
C PHE A 213 -13.68 5.43 -14.55
N ASP A 214 -14.80 6.00 -14.99
CA ASP A 214 -15.78 6.66 -14.12
C ASP A 214 -16.35 5.71 -13.08
N ARG A 215 -16.60 4.45 -13.46
CA ARG A 215 -17.06 3.41 -12.53
C ARG A 215 -16.12 3.22 -11.35
N LEU A 216 -14.82 3.10 -11.61
CA LEU A 216 -13.82 2.88 -10.57
C LEU A 216 -13.59 4.14 -9.72
N ALA A 217 -13.52 5.30 -10.37
CA ALA A 217 -13.35 6.58 -9.69
C ALA A 217 -14.55 6.89 -8.76
N LYS A 218 -15.77 6.79 -9.27
CA LYS A 218 -17.00 7.02 -8.49
C LYS A 218 -17.21 5.99 -7.40
N LEU A 219 -16.79 4.74 -7.62
CA LEU A 219 -16.82 3.71 -6.58
C LEU A 219 -15.98 4.15 -5.37
N MET A 220 -14.72 4.54 -5.60
CA MET A 220 -13.85 4.94 -4.50
C MET A 220 -14.29 6.24 -3.84
N GLU A 221 -14.78 7.19 -4.63
CA GLU A 221 -15.38 8.43 -4.10
C GLU A 221 -16.57 8.11 -3.18
N PHE A 222 -17.47 7.23 -3.63
CA PHE A 222 -18.62 6.79 -2.84
C PHE A 222 -18.17 6.11 -1.55
N ASN A 223 -17.27 5.12 -1.61
CA ASN A 223 -16.83 4.36 -0.43
C ASN A 223 -16.24 5.29 0.64
N VAL A 224 -15.50 6.32 0.24
CA VAL A 224 -14.97 7.33 1.18
C VAL A 224 -16.07 8.19 1.76
N LYS A 225 -16.96 8.75 0.93
CA LYS A 225 -18.08 9.58 1.41
C LYS A 225 -19.01 8.82 2.34
N ASN A 226 -19.30 7.56 2.01
CA ASN A 226 -20.19 6.69 2.77
C ASN A 226 -19.65 6.40 4.19
N ASN A 227 -18.33 6.43 4.37
CA ASN A 227 -17.66 6.13 5.62
C ASN A 227 -16.97 7.36 6.25
N ILE A 228 -17.35 8.58 5.85
CA ILE A 228 -16.71 9.81 6.33
C ILE A 228 -16.85 9.98 7.85
N ASN A 229 -17.98 9.54 8.42
CA ASN A 229 -18.23 9.63 9.87
C ASN A 229 -17.20 8.82 10.67
N ILE A 230 -16.85 7.61 10.21
CA ILE A 230 -15.83 6.76 10.83
C ILE A 230 -14.48 7.50 10.88
N VAL A 231 -14.12 8.18 9.80
CA VAL A 231 -12.88 8.97 9.73
C VAL A 231 -12.94 10.13 10.73
N MET A 232 -14.05 10.87 10.76
CA MET A 232 -14.22 12.03 11.65
C MET A 232 -14.24 11.65 13.13
N GLU A 233 -14.88 10.53 13.49
CA GLU A 233 -14.91 9.99 14.86
C GLU A 233 -13.50 9.64 15.33
N ASN A 234 -12.73 8.91 14.53
CA ASN A 234 -11.36 8.55 14.88
C ASN A 234 -10.41 9.76 14.95
N LEU A 235 -10.62 10.78 14.09
CA LEU A 235 -9.90 12.05 14.19
C LEU A 235 -10.23 12.78 15.49
N SER A 236 -11.51 12.86 15.85
CA SER A 236 -11.97 13.49 17.10
C SER A 236 -11.38 12.80 18.34
N ASP A 237 -11.36 11.47 18.35
CA ASP A 237 -10.72 10.66 19.39
C ASP A 237 -9.24 11.03 19.57
N VAL A 238 -8.48 11.09 18.48
CA VAL A 238 -7.05 11.41 18.52
C VAL A 238 -6.81 12.84 18.99
N ILE A 239 -7.60 13.80 18.52
CA ILE A 239 -7.51 15.20 18.96
C ILE A 239 -7.76 15.32 20.46
N SER A 240 -8.78 14.62 20.96
CA SER A 240 -9.14 14.62 22.40
C SER A 240 -8.00 14.07 23.26
N ARG A 241 -7.43 12.92 22.87
CA ARG A 241 -6.25 12.33 23.54
C ARG A 241 -5.06 13.27 23.58
N LYS A 242 -4.78 13.97 22.47
CA LYS A 242 -3.68 14.93 22.41
C LYS A 242 -3.91 16.14 23.32
N LYS A 243 -5.14 16.63 23.43
CA LYS A 243 -5.49 17.72 24.35
C LYS A 243 -5.27 17.32 25.80
N GLU A 244 -5.75 16.14 26.20
CA GLU A 244 -5.55 15.63 27.56
C GLU A 244 -4.07 15.47 27.93
N LYS A 245 -3.25 14.98 26.99
CA LYS A 245 -1.80 14.86 27.19
C LYS A 245 -1.07 16.18 27.30
N ARG A 246 -1.60 17.26 26.72
CA ARG A 246 -1.03 18.61 26.83
C ARG A 246 -1.39 19.30 28.16
N LEU A 247 -2.49 18.87 28.78
CA LEU A 247 -2.97 19.41 30.06
C LEU A 247 -2.35 18.70 31.27
N LYS A 248 -1.74 17.53 31.06
CA LYS A 248 -0.94 16.79 32.05
C LYS A 248 0.54 17.17 31.94
#